data_AF-A0A2D7MQW7-F1
#
_entry.id   AF-A0A2D7MQW7-F1
#
_cell.length_a   1.000
_cell.length_b   1.000
_cell.length_c   1.000
_cell.angle_alpha   90.00
_cell.angle_beta   90.00
_cell.angle_gamma   90.00
#
_symmetry.space_group_name_H-M   'P 1'
#
loop_
_entity.id
_entity.type
_entity.pdbx_description
1 polymer ?
#
loop_
_entity_poly.entity_id
_entity_poly.type
_entity_poly.pdbx_seq_one_letter_code
_entity_poly.pdbx_strand_id
1 'polypeptide(L)' 'MYSDVLVIGSGIAGLSYAIELAEQRPDLNIVIISKREVFESNTKYAQGGIAVVQN' A
#
# COMPACT_ATOMS: atom_id res chain seq x y z
N MET A 1 -4.55 -14.62 -14.48
CA MET A 1 -4.19 -14.32 -13.08
C MET A 1 -5.47 -13.88 -12.39
N TYR A 2 -5.87 -14.51 -11.29
CA TYR A 2 -7.08 -14.16 -10.54
C TYR A 2 -6.62 -13.64 -9.17
N SER A 3 -7.14 -12.49 -8.76
CA SER A 3 -6.86 -11.87 -7.46
C SER A 3 -8.18 -11.62 -6.75
N ASP A 4 -8.23 -11.88 -5.45
CA ASP A 4 -9.38 -11.50 -4.64
C ASP A 4 -9.42 -9.98 -4.44
N VAL A 5 -8.24 -9.36 -4.37
CA VAL A 5 -8.07 -7.91 -4.26
C VAL A 5 -6.97 -7.41 -5.19
N LEU A 6 -7.28 -6.38 -5.98
CA LEU A 6 -6.33 -5.66 -6.83
C LEU A 6 -6.12 -4.25 -6.28
N VAL A 7 -4.89 -3.94 -5.88
CA VAL A 7 -4.46 -2.59 -5.48
C VAL A 7 -3.72 -1.93 -6.62
N ILE A 8 -4.23 -0.78 -7.09
CA ILE A 8 -3.60 0.00 -8.15
C ILE A 8 -2.89 1.21 -7.54
N GLY A 9 -1.57 1.15 -7.53
CA GLY A 9 -0.69 2.18 -6.97
C GLY A 9 0.06 1.70 -5.72
N SER A 10 1.39 1.86 -5.74
CA SER A 10 2.30 1.48 -4.65
C SER A 10 2.66 2.64 -3.72
N GLY A 11 1.80 3.66 -3.62
CA GLY A 11 1.94 4.72 -2.63
C GLY A 11 1.65 4.21 -1.21
N ILE A 12 1.93 5.05 -0.20
CA ILE A 12 1.77 4.66 1.21
C ILE A 12 0.38 4.11 1.53
N ALA A 13 -0.68 4.72 1.00
CA ALA A 13 -2.05 4.29 1.26
C ALA A 13 -2.34 2.87 0.72
N GLY A 14 -1.90 2.56 -0.51
CA GLY A 14 -2.12 1.26 -1.13
C GLY A 14 -1.33 0.15 -0.45
N LEU A 15 -0.07 0.44 -0.08
CA LEU A 15 0.76 -0.51 0.64
C LEU A 15 0.30 -0.73 2.08
N SER A 16 -0.06 0.33 2.81
CA SER A 16 -0.62 0.22 4.16
C SER A 16 -1.91 -0.60 4.17
N TYR A 17 -2.80 -0.36 3.21
CA TYR A 17 -4.02 -1.17 3.04
C TYR A 17 -3.70 -2.65 2.75
N ALA A 18 -2.78 -2.92 1.83
CA ALA A 18 -2.44 -4.29 1.46
C ALA A 18 -1.82 -5.08 2.62
N ILE A 19 -0.99 -4.42 3.45
CA ILE A 19 -0.38 -5.04 4.63
C ILE A 19 -1.45 -5.36 5.67
N GLU A 20 -2.26 -4.37 6.07
CA GLU A 20 -3.33 -4.57 7.07
C GLU A 20 -4.29 -5.67 6.63
N LEU A 21 -4.67 -5.68 5.34
CA LEU A 21 -5.55 -6.71 4.82
C LEU A 21 -4.88 -8.09 4.83
N ALA A 22 -3.61 -8.19 4.46
CA ALA A 22 -2.88 -9.47 4.47
C ALA A 22 -2.74 -10.04 5.89
N GLU A 23 -2.59 -9.18 6.89
CA GLU A 23 -2.55 -9.58 8.30
C GLU A 23 -3.91 -10.08 8.80
N GLN A 24 -5.00 -9.38 8.47
CA GLN A 24 -6.35 -9.77 8.87
C GLN A 24 -6.89 -10.97 8.08
N ARG A 25 -6.47 -11.12 6.83
CA ARG A 25 -7.01 -12.06 5.84
C ARG A 25 -5.89 -12.73 5.03
N PRO A 26 -5.08 -13.59 5.67
CA PRO A 26 -3.98 -14.30 5.01
C PRO A 26 -4.46 -15.31 3.95
N ASP A 27 -5.76 -15.58 3.88
CA ASP A 27 -6.41 -16.41 2.86
C ASP A 27 -6.57 -15.71 1.50
N LEU A 28 -6.53 -14.38 1.45
CA LEU A 28 -6.77 -13.61 0.23
C LEU A 28 -5.52 -13.51 -0.64
N ASN A 29 -5.69 -13.70 -1.95
CA ASN A 29 -4.69 -13.37 -2.95
C ASN A 29 -4.76 -11.88 -3.31
N ILE A 30 -3.82 -11.10 -2.78
CA ILE A 30 -3.73 -9.64 -2.98
C ILE A 30 -2.65 -9.36 -4.03
N VAL A 31 -3.03 -8.67 -5.11
CA VAL A 31 -2.11 -8.24 -6.17
C VAL A 31 -1.98 -6.72 -6.16
N ILE A 32 -0.74 -6.24 -6.16
CA ILE A 32 -0.43 -4.80 -6.24
C ILE A 32 0.22 -4.51 -7.58
N ILE A 33 -0.31 -3.52 -8.30
CA ILE A 33 0.28 -3.04 -9.55
C ILE A 33 0.71 -1.59 -9.41
N SER A 34 1.85 -1.24 -10.00
CA SER A 34 2.34 0.14 -10.07
C SER A 34 2.82 0.43 -11.48
N LYS A 35 2.72 1.71 -11.88
CA LYS A 35 3.17 2.18 -13.20
C LYS A 35 4.70 2.12 -13.35
N ARG A 36 5.42 2.19 -12.23
CA ARG A 36 6.88 2.15 -12.15
C ARG A 36 7.30 1.18 -11.05
N GLU A 37 8.56 1.25 -10.64
CA GLU A 37 9.06 0.52 -9.49
C GLU A 37 8.18 0.75 -8.26
N VAL A 38 7.99 -0.29 -7.46
CA VAL A 38 7.06 -0.27 -6.31
C VAL A 38 7.42 0.85 -5.32
N PHE A 39 8.71 1.14 -5.16
CA PHE A 39 9.18 2.20 -4.26
C PHE A 39 9.08 3.61 -4.86
N GLU A 40 8.76 3.74 -6.13
CA GLU A 40 8.70 5.01 -6.84
C GLU A 40 7.29 5.61 -6.77
N SER A 41 7.03 6.40 -5.72
CA SER A 41 5.77 7.09 -5.50
C SER A 41 5.97 8.50 -4.91
N ASN A 42 4.97 9.38 -5.03
CA ASN A 42 5.04 10.73 -4.46
C ASN A 42 5.26 10.73 -2.94
N THR A 43 4.83 9.68 -2.22
CA THR A 43 5.06 9.57 -0.78
C THR A 43 6.55 9.49 -0.45
N LYS A 44 7.38 8.84 -1.30
CA LYS A 44 8.83 8.76 -1.11
C LYS A 44 9.49 10.14 -1.09
N TYR A 45 8.90 11.11 -1.78
CA TYR A 45 9.43 12.47 -1.91
C TYR A 45 8.85 13.46 -0.88
N ALA A 46 8.01 13.01 0.06
CA ALA A 46 7.46 13.90 1.08
C ALA A 46 8.56 14.42 2.03
N GLN A 47 8.62 15.73 2.24
CA GLN A 47 9.68 16.41 3.02
C GLN A 47 9.17 17.15 4.26
N GLY A 48 7.85 17.29 4.41
CA GLY A 48 7.27 17.96 5.58
C GLY A 48 7.34 17.09 6.82
N GLY A 49 6.54 16.02 6.83
CA GLY A 49 6.38 15.11 7.96
C GLY A 49 4.94 14.61 8.06
N ILE A 50 4.71 13.65 8.96
CA ILE A 50 3.36 13.15 9.27
C ILE A 50 3.00 13.68 10.67
N ALA A 51 1.92 14.45 10.75
CA ALA A 51 1.38 14.90 12.03
C ALA A 51 0.54 13.78 12.66
N VAL A 52 0.84 13.43 13.92
CA VAL A 52 0.12 12.39 14.67
C VAL A 52 -0.10 12.87 16.10
N VAL A 53 -1.27 12.61 16.65
CA VAL A 53 -1.56 12.74 18.09
C VAL A 53 -1.71 11.32 18.64
N GLN A 54 -0.95 10.97 19.67
CA GLN A 54 -1.03 9.68 20.38
C GLN A 54 -1.42 9.94 21.84
N ASN A 55 -2.19 9.01 22.42
CA ASN A 55 -2.56 9.00 23.84
C ASN A 55 -1.49 8.27 24.67
#